data_AF-A0A3B9C0C5-F1
#
_entry.id   AF-A0A3B9C0C5-F1
#
_cell.length_a   1.000
_cell.length_b   1.000
_cell.length_c   1.000
_cell.angle_alpha   90.00
_cell.angle_beta   90.00
_cell.angle_gamma   90.00
#
_symmetry.space_group_name_H-M   'P 1'
#
loop_
_entity.id
_entity.type
_entity.pdbx_description
1 polymer ?
#
loop_
_entity_poly.entity_id
_entity_poly.type
_entity_poly.pdbx_seq_one_letter_code
_entity_poly.pdbx_strand_id
1 'polypeptide(L)'
;MNKKGTYIIIWLIALGGIYLLSGYLFKPFLHVDITLRSMHSGGVELIMIDQTNEKNIQVQPPFLLNASQFFTKKNLRFENPLQFQNLMIRTDSNIQELFVQSIRAEWNIGFIKRWIGEWKGSGLGEILSDTTQLKSSNESFAQIKTLNKDIVLKDHFFNQMRESMPSIWWIHFLRWLTAILFAFYMPSFFMQLFTLQNMPA
;
A
#
# COMPACT_ATOMS: atom_id res chain seq x y z
N MET A 1 1.04 41.64 -28.88
CA MET A 1 0.75 40.83 -27.67
C MET A 1 1.53 41.38 -26.48
N ASN A 2 0.87 41.64 -25.35
CA ASN A 2 1.52 42.15 -24.15
C ASN A 2 2.36 41.02 -23.52
N LYS A 3 3.70 41.09 -23.66
CA LYS A 3 4.63 40.00 -23.27
C LYS A 3 4.38 39.51 -21.84
N LYS A 4 4.03 40.42 -20.92
CA LYS A 4 3.70 40.10 -19.51
C LYS A 4 2.49 39.16 -19.36
N GLY A 5 1.44 39.35 -20.15
CA GLY A 5 0.25 38.50 -20.11
C GLY A 5 0.52 37.08 -20.62
N THR A 6 1.36 36.95 -21.65
CA THR A 6 1.77 35.63 -22.18
C THR A 6 2.59 34.83 -21.16
N TYR A 7 3.49 35.48 -20.42
CA TYR A 7 4.24 34.79 -19.36
C TYR A 7 3.32 34.26 -18.26
N ILE A 8 2.37 35.08 -17.76
CA ILE A 8 1.43 34.65 -16.72
C ILE A 8 0.62 33.41 -17.16
N ILE A 9 0.17 33.37 -18.42
CA ILE A 9 -0.58 32.23 -18.97
C ILE A 9 0.28 30.96 -18.99
N ILE A 10 1.54 31.04 -19.45
CA ILE A 10 2.47 29.90 -19.47
C ILE A 10 2.72 29.38 -18.05
N TRP A 11 2.89 30.27 -17.08
CA TRP A 11 3.05 29.92 -15.67
C TRP A 11 1.84 29.18 -15.10
N LEU A 12 0.63 29.66 -15.38
CA LEU A 12 -0.61 29.01 -14.93
C LEU A 12 -0.76 27.61 -15.55
N ILE A 13 -0.43 27.45 -16.83
CA ILE A 13 -0.46 26.15 -17.52
C ILE A 13 0.57 25.19 -16.91
N ALA A 14 1.81 25.65 -16.68
CA ALA A 14 2.86 24.83 -16.09
C ALA A 14 2.50 24.38 -14.66
N LEU A 15 2.02 25.31 -13.83
CA LEU A 15 1.60 25.05 -12.46
C LEU A 15 0.41 24.06 -12.42
N GLY A 16 -0.60 24.25 -13.28
CA GLY A 16 -1.71 23.32 -13.42
C GLY A 16 -1.27 21.93 -13.89
N GLY A 17 -0.37 21.86 -14.88
CA GLY A 17 0.19 20.60 -15.38
C GLY A 17 0.96 19.83 -14.31
N ILE A 18 1.81 20.49 -13.53
CA ILE A 18 2.55 19.85 -12.44
C ILE A 18 1.62 19.44 -11.29
N TYR A 19 0.60 20.25 -10.98
CA TYR A 19 -0.41 19.87 -9.98
C TYR A 19 -1.17 18.60 -10.37
N LEU A 20 -1.49 18.43 -11.66
CA LEU A 20 -2.08 17.19 -12.18
C LEU A 20 -1.10 16.02 -12.09
N LEU A 21 0.15 16.21 -12.54
CA LEU A 21 1.18 15.17 -12.54
C LEU A 21 1.54 14.69 -11.13
N SER A 22 1.68 15.62 -10.19
CA SER A 22 1.88 15.32 -8.77
C SER A 22 0.68 14.59 -8.15
N GLY A 23 -0.53 14.74 -8.70
CA GLY A 23 -1.69 13.95 -8.30
C GLY A 23 -1.51 12.45 -8.53
N TYR A 24 -0.81 12.05 -9.59
CA TYR A 24 -0.46 10.64 -9.83
C TYR A 24 0.64 10.16 -8.87
N LEU A 25 1.63 11.00 -8.59
CA LEU A 25 2.74 10.66 -7.69
C LEU A 25 2.26 10.52 -6.24
N PHE A 26 1.41 11.43 -5.76
CA PHE A 26 0.93 11.45 -4.38
C PHE A 26 -0.38 10.68 -4.19
N LYS A 27 -0.77 9.81 -5.13
CA LYS A 27 -1.92 8.93 -4.94
C LYS A 27 -1.63 8.00 -3.74
N PRO A 28 -2.38 8.10 -2.63
CA PRO A 28 -2.13 7.27 -1.47
C PRO A 28 -2.48 5.82 -1.81
N PHE A 29 -1.63 4.88 -1.40
CA PHE A 29 -1.91 3.46 -1.47
C PHE A 29 -1.48 2.80 -0.17
N LEU A 30 -2.19 1.76 0.21
CA LEU A 30 -1.84 0.95 1.37
C LEU A 30 -0.89 -0.15 0.91
N HIS A 31 0.16 -0.39 1.69
CA HIS A 31 1.09 -1.48 1.49
C HIS A 31 1.03 -2.42 2.68
N VAL A 32 0.80 -3.71 2.42
CA VAL A 32 0.78 -4.73 3.46
C VAL A 32 1.78 -5.82 3.12
N ASP A 33 2.72 -6.03 4.03
CA ASP A 33 3.69 -7.10 3.97
C ASP A 33 3.21 -8.25 4.85
N ILE A 34 3.00 -9.42 4.25
CA ILE A 34 2.61 -10.64 4.95
C ILE A 34 3.71 -11.67 4.80
N THR A 35 4.17 -12.23 5.91
CA THR A 35 5.25 -13.23 5.93
C THR A 35 4.69 -14.56 6.41
N LEU A 36 4.57 -15.52 5.48
CA LEU A 36 3.82 -16.77 5.64
C LEU A 36 4.72 -17.98 5.41
N ARG A 37 4.41 -19.08 6.09
CA ARG A 37 5.02 -20.40 5.87
C ARG A 37 3.96 -21.48 6.02
N SER A 38 4.09 -22.55 5.26
CA SER A 38 3.32 -23.78 5.45
C SER A 38 4.28 -24.96 5.57
N MET A 39 3.89 -25.98 6.33
CA MET A 39 4.60 -27.26 6.35
C MET A 39 4.23 -28.15 5.15
N HIS A 40 3.14 -27.82 4.46
CA HIS A 40 2.66 -28.54 3.29
C HIS A 40 2.61 -27.59 2.10
N SER A 41 3.05 -28.07 0.94
CA SER A 41 2.95 -27.27 -0.28
C SER A 41 1.48 -27.10 -0.67
N GLY A 42 1.07 -25.88 -0.99
CA GLY A 42 -0.30 -25.59 -1.39
C GLY A 42 -0.51 -24.17 -1.88
N GLY A 43 -1.66 -23.96 -2.51
CA GLY A 43 -2.11 -22.66 -3.00
C GLY A 43 -2.60 -21.76 -1.87
N VAL A 44 -2.21 -20.49 -1.94
CA VAL A 44 -2.73 -19.41 -1.10
C VAL A 44 -3.28 -18.31 -1.98
N GLU A 45 -4.47 -17.88 -1.65
CA GLU A 45 -5.20 -16.78 -2.28
C GLU A 45 -5.42 -15.67 -1.26
N LEU A 46 -5.22 -14.44 -1.70
CA LEU A 46 -5.49 -13.25 -0.90
C LEU A 46 -6.70 -12.56 -1.51
N ILE A 47 -7.78 -12.53 -0.73
CA ILE A 47 -9.09 -12.04 -1.12
C ILE A 47 -9.42 -10.86 -0.22
N MET A 48 -9.93 -9.79 -0.80
CA MET A 48 -10.56 -8.70 -0.05
C MET A 48 -12.05 -8.68 -0.31
N ILE A 49 -12.81 -8.21 0.67
CA ILE A 49 -14.25 -8.00 0.54
C ILE A 49 -14.49 -6.50 0.37
N ASP A 50 -15.08 -6.12 -0.76
CA ASP A 50 -15.53 -4.76 -1.05
C ASP A 50 -16.70 -4.38 -0.13
N GLN A 51 -16.59 -3.25 0.56
CA GLN A 51 -17.65 -2.74 1.44
C GLN A 51 -18.97 -2.47 0.70
N THR A 52 -18.86 -2.08 -0.56
CA THR A 52 -19.97 -1.51 -1.33
C THR A 52 -20.83 -2.60 -1.98
N ASN A 53 -20.21 -3.73 -2.30
CA ASN A 53 -20.84 -4.79 -3.10
C ASN A 53 -20.75 -6.17 -2.46
N GLU A 54 -20.09 -6.31 -1.29
CA GLU A 54 -19.75 -7.58 -0.64
C GLU A 54 -19.06 -8.58 -1.60
N LYS A 55 -18.42 -8.05 -2.65
CA LYS A 55 -17.76 -8.87 -3.66
C LYS A 55 -16.37 -9.23 -3.19
N ASN A 56 -16.04 -10.51 -3.34
CA ASN A 56 -14.69 -11.02 -3.21
C ASN A 56 -13.86 -10.49 -4.38
N ILE A 57 -12.91 -9.62 -4.08
CA ILE A 57 -11.92 -9.10 -5.00
C ILE A 57 -10.60 -9.81 -4.71
N GLN A 58 -10.13 -10.57 -5.70
CA GLN A 58 -8.80 -11.14 -5.65
C GLN A 58 -7.76 -10.02 -5.74
N VAL A 59 -6.92 -9.92 -4.71
CA VAL A 59 -5.92 -8.85 -4.59
C VAL A 59 -4.69 -9.14 -5.43
N GLN A 60 -4.32 -10.42 -5.47
CA GLN A 60 -3.12 -10.91 -6.13
C GLN A 60 -3.44 -12.28 -6.74
N PRO A 61 -2.81 -12.64 -7.87
CA PRO A 61 -2.90 -14.01 -8.37
C PRO A 61 -2.56 -15.02 -7.27
N PRO A 62 -3.21 -16.21 -7.27
CA PRO A 62 -2.89 -17.26 -6.31
C PRO A 62 -1.39 -17.57 -6.39
N PHE A 63 -0.79 -17.84 -5.25
CA PHE A 63 0.62 -18.24 -5.20
C PHE A 63 0.77 -19.52 -4.41
N LEU A 64 1.80 -20.29 -4.77
CA LEU A 64 2.14 -21.51 -4.06
C LEU A 64 3.04 -21.17 -2.88
N LEU A 65 2.65 -21.61 -1.69
CA LEU A 65 3.57 -21.78 -0.58
C LEU A 65 4.18 -23.18 -0.74
N ASN A 66 5.50 -23.24 -0.88
CA ASN A 66 6.21 -24.50 -0.82
C ASN A 66 6.37 -24.93 0.64
N ALA A 67 6.40 -26.24 0.89
CA ALA A 67 6.89 -26.84 2.13
C ALA A 67 8.38 -26.50 2.32
N SER A 68 8.66 -25.26 2.73
CA SER A 68 10.00 -24.71 2.91
C SER A 68 10.31 -24.55 4.40
N GLN A 69 11.59 -24.58 4.74
CA GLN A 69 12.07 -24.19 6.07
C GLN A 69 11.98 -22.66 6.30
N PHE A 70 11.89 -21.88 5.22
CA PHE A 70 11.90 -20.42 5.26
C PHE A 70 10.51 -19.81 5.09
N PHE A 71 10.30 -18.65 5.72
CA PHE A 71 9.11 -17.86 5.49
C PHE A 71 9.15 -17.17 4.12
N THR A 72 7.99 -17.16 3.45
CA THR A 72 7.77 -16.45 2.19
C THR A 72 7.16 -15.08 2.49
N LYS A 73 7.85 -14.02 2.06
CA LYS A 73 7.33 -12.65 2.14
C LYS A 73 6.49 -12.31 0.92
N LYS A 74 5.29 -11.76 1.13
CA LYS A 74 4.43 -11.21 0.09
C LYS A 74 4.12 -9.75 0.38
N ASN A 75 4.33 -8.92 -0.63
CA ASN A 75 4.10 -7.49 -0.55
C ASN A 75 2.84 -7.17 -1.35
N LEU A 76 1.83 -6.64 -0.68
CA LEU A 76 0.53 -6.32 -1.26
C LEU A 76 0.41 -4.81 -1.39
N ARG A 77 -0.14 -4.36 -2.52
CA ARG A 77 -0.40 -2.95 -2.79
C ARG A 77 -1.87 -2.77 -3.07
N PHE A 78 -2.50 -1.87 -2.33
CA PHE A 78 -3.92 -1.55 -2.46
C PHE A 78 -4.08 -0.09 -2.85
N GLU A 79 -4.60 0.17 -4.05
CA GLU A 79 -4.76 1.55 -4.55
C GLU A 79 -5.99 2.27 -4.00
N ASN A 80 -7.05 1.53 -3.63
CA ASN A 80 -8.28 2.09 -3.04
C ASN A 80 -8.61 1.45 -1.68
N PRO A 81 -7.71 1.54 -0.70
CA PRO A 81 -7.81 0.80 0.57
C PRO A 81 -9.08 1.09 1.38
N LEU A 82 -9.70 2.27 1.20
CA LEU A 82 -10.96 2.62 1.87
C LEU A 82 -12.17 1.80 1.40
N GLN A 83 -12.11 1.21 0.20
CA GLN A 83 -13.20 0.40 -0.36
C GLN A 83 -13.26 -1.00 0.25
N PHE A 84 -12.27 -1.40 1.05
CA PHE A 84 -12.19 -2.75 1.57
C PHE A 84 -12.58 -2.80 3.05
N GLN A 85 -13.25 -3.90 3.40
CA GLN A 85 -13.76 -4.17 4.74
C GLN A 85 -12.86 -5.19 5.45
N ASN A 86 -12.47 -6.24 4.74
CA ASN A 86 -11.75 -7.38 5.28
C ASN A 86 -10.67 -7.85 4.30
N LEU A 87 -9.58 -8.40 4.86
CA LEU A 87 -8.57 -9.15 4.13
C LEU A 87 -8.67 -10.60 4.60
N MET A 88 -8.76 -11.49 3.63
CA MET A 88 -8.97 -12.90 3.80
C MET A 88 -7.82 -13.66 3.14
N ILE A 89 -7.19 -14.55 3.90
CA ILE A 89 -6.19 -15.50 3.39
C ILE A 89 -6.90 -16.84 3.25
N ARG A 90 -7.17 -17.22 2.01
CA ARG A 90 -7.74 -18.51 1.66
C ARG A 90 -6.62 -19.46 1.29
N THR A 91 -6.63 -20.64 1.89
CA THR A 91 -5.66 -21.70 1.56
C THR A 91 -6.39 -22.87 0.92
N ASP A 92 -5.70 -23.62 0.07
CA ASP A 92 -6.23 -24.87 -0.44
C ASP A 92 -6.39 -25.93 0.68
N SER A 93 -7.03 -27.06 0.33
CA SER A 93 -7.27 -28.16 1.26
C SER A 93 -5.99 -28.89 1.71
N ASN A 94 -4.85 -28.67 1.04
CA ASN A 94 -3.58 -29.29 1.39
C ASN A 94 -2.92 -28.58 2.58
N ILE A 95 -3.13 -27.26 2.71
CA ILE A 95 -2.63 -26.50 3.84
C ILE A 95 -3.61 -26.64 5.00
N GLN A 96 -3.25 -27.48 5.98
CA GLN A 96 -3.99 -27.64 7.23
C GLN A 96 -3.61 -26.62 8.30
N GLU A 97 -2.38 -26.10 8.20
CA GLU A 97 -1.80 -25.16 9.16
C GLU A 97 -0.94 -24.13 8.43
N LEU A 98 -1.16 -22.86 8.75
CA LEU A 98 -0.41 -21.73 8.24
C LEU A 98 0.36 -21.06 9.38
N PHE A 99 1.65 -20.84 9.18
CA PHE A 99 2.52 -20.14 10.10
C PHE A 99 2.69 -18.70 9.61
N VAL A 100 2.23 -17.74 10.39
CA VAL A 100 2.33 -16.31 10.07
C VAL A 100 3.39 -15.71 10.98
N GLN A 101 4.47 -15.21 10.41
CA GLN A 101 5.54 -14.55 11.17
C GLN A 101 5.14 -13.12 11.52
N SER A 102 4.74 -12.37 10.50
CA SER A 102 4.40 -10.96 10.66
C SER A 102 3.41 -10.49 9.61
N ILE A 103 2.58 -9.53 10.00
CA ILE A 103 1.81 -8.68 9.12
C ILE A 103 2.24 -7.25 9.42
N ARG A 104 2.66 -6.52 8.39
CA ARG A 104 3.11 -5.14 8.49
C ARG A 104 2.27 -4.30 7.55
N ALA A 105 1.77 -3.16 8.01
CA ALA A 105 0.97 -2.25 7.20
C ALA A 105 1.54 -0.83 7.24
N GLU A 106 1.64 -0.21 6.05
CA GLU A 106 2.09 1.16 5.88
C GLU A 106 1.30 1.88 4.78
N TRP A 107 1.02 3.16 5.00
CA TRP A 107 0.52 4.06 3.97
C TRP A 107 1.70 4.60 3.17
N ASN A 108 1.60 4.53 1.85
CA ASN A 108 2.55 5.17 0.94
C ASN A 108 1.84 6.31 0.19
N ILE A 109 2.42 7.51 0.21
CA ILE A 109 1.97 8.69 -0.52
C ILE A 109 3.15 9.17 -1.37
N GLY A 110 3.24 8.68 -2.60
CA GLY A 110 4.45 8.85 -3.41
C GLY A 110 5.67 8.28 -2.69
N PHE A 111 6.57 9.15 -2.23
CA PHE A 111 7.81 8.78 -1.53
C PHE A 111 7.68 8.78 -0.01
N ILE A 112 6.57 9.30 0.52
CA ILE A 112 6.36 9.40 1.97
C ILE A 112 5.71 8.12 2.46
N LYS A 113 6.33 7.49 3.45
CA LYS A 113 5.79 6.33 4.16
C LYS A 113 5.24 6.74 5.51
N ARG A 114 4.02 6.32 5.82
CA ARG A 114 3.43 6.47 7.15
C ARG A 114 3.14 5.09 7.72
N TRP A 115 3.78 4.82 8.85
CA TRP A 115 3.59 3.58 9.58
C TRP A 115 2.19 3.46 10.14
N ILE A 116 1.58 2.28 10.01
CA ILE A 116 0.31 1.95 10.65
C ILE A 116 0.59 1.02 11.83
N GLY A 117 1.22 -0.12 11.56
CA GLY A 117 1.52 -1.11 12.57
C GLY A 117 2.24 -2.34 12.02
N GLU A 118 2.81 -3.11 12.94
CA GLU A 118 3.34 -4.44 12.69
C GLU A 118 2.92 -5.37 13.80
N TRP A 119 2.34 -6.49 13.40
CA TRP A 119 1.89 -7.54 14.28
C TRP A 119 2.75 -8.76 14.00
N LYS A 120 3.52 -9.17 15.02
CA LYS A 120 4.43 -10.31 14.95
C LYS A 120 3.99 -11.37 15.94
N GLY A 121 4.03 -12.63 15.52
CA GLY A 121 3.86 -13.75 16.44
C GLY A 121 2.58 -13.66 17.28
N SER A 122 2.71 -13.62 18.61
CA SER A 122 1.60 -13.48 19.56
C SER A 122 0.77 -12.21 19.35
N GLY A 123 1.38 -11.13 18.85
CA GLY A 123 0.68 -9.88 18.51
C GLY A 123 -0.29 -10.01 17.34
N LEU A 124 -0.23 -11.10 16.56
CA LEU A 124 -1.18 -11.35 15.47
C LEU A 124 -2.61 -11.59 15.99
N GLY A 125 -2.78 -12.02 17.25
CA GLY A 125 -4.11 -12.20 17.85
C GLY A 125 -4.96 -10.92 17.88
N GLU A 126 -4.33 -9.74 17.87
CA GLU A 126 -5.03 -8.45 17.86
C GLU A 126 -5.73 -8.16 16.52
N ILE A 127 -5.18 -8.68 15.43
CA ILE A 127 -5.68 -8.43 14.07
C ILE A 127 -6.38 -9.62 13.45
N LEU A 128 -6.33 -10.81 14.04
CA LEU A 128 -7.04 -11.99 13.55
C LEU A 128 -8.48 -12.01 14.07
N SER A 129 -9.44 -12.28 13.18
CA SER A 129 -10.86 -12.41 13.52
C SER A 129 -11.08 -13.56 14.50
N ASP A 130 -12.11 -13.45 15.34
CA ASP A 130 -12.47 -14.48 16.32
C ASP A 130 -12.91 -15.80 15.64
N THR A 131 -13.24 -15.74 14.34
CA THR A 131 -13.49 -16.92 13.50
C THR A 131 -12.23 -17.71 13.15
N THR A 132 -11.05 -17.08 13.27
CA THR A 132 -9.76 -17.66 12.98
C THR A 132 -9.27 -18.48 14.18
N GLN A 133 -9.03 -19.78 13.97
CA GLN A 133 -8.57 -20.66 15.04
C GLN A 133 -7.04 -20.61 15.17
N LEU A 134 -6.56 -19.82 16.14
CA LEU A 134 -5.16 -19.78 16.54
C LEU A 134 -4.82 -21.05 17.34
N LYS A 135 -3.88 -21.87 16.84
CA LYS A 135 -3.46 -23.12 17.50
C LYS A 135 -2.36 -22.88 18.53
N SER A 136 -1.38 -22.05 18.17
CA SER A 136 -0.31 -21.62 19.06
C SER A 136 0.24 -20.27 18.58
N SER A 137 0.87 -19.51 19.47
CA SER A 137 1.64 -18.34 19.09
C SER A 137 2.81 -18.14 20.04
N ASN A 138 3.90 -17.60 19.52
CA ASN A 138 5.07 -17.15 20.28
C ASN A 138 5.54 -15.81 19.69
N GLU A 139 6.63 -15.24 20.19
CA GLU A 139 7.15 -13.96 19.68
C GLU A 139 7.60 -13.99 18.22
N SER A 140 7.94 -15.17 17.69
CA SER A 140 8.46 -15.35 16.34
C SER A 140 7.38 -15.61 15.28
N PHE A 141 6.30 -16.34 15.61
CA PHE A 141 5.22 -16.66 14.69
C PHE A 141 3.94 -17.10 15.40
N ALA A 142 2.81 -16.97 14.71
CA ALA A 142 1.53 -17.58 15.06
C ALA A 142 1.24 -18.77 14.14
N GLN A 143 0.79 -19.87 14.72
CA GLN A 143 0.32 -21.05 14.01
C GLN A 143 -1.21 -21.00 13.97
N ILE A 144 -1.76 -20.96 12.76
CA ILE A 144 -3.18 -20.84 12.48
C ILE A 144 -3.67 -22.12 11.84
N LYS A 145 -4.77 -22.68 12.35
CA LYS A 145 -5.41 -23.86 11.79
C LYS A 145 -6.34 -23.42 10.64
N THR A 146 -6.15 -23.99 9.44
CA THR A 146 -6.81 -23.55 8.21
C THR A 146 -7.84 -24.54 7.65
N LEU A 147 -8.10 -25.66 8.34
CA LEU A 147 -9.07 -26.71 7.95
C LEU A 147 -10.42 -26.11 7.51
N ASN A 148 -10.58 -25.92 6.20
CA ASN A 148 -11.73 -25.35 5.51
C ASN A 148 -12.21 -23.99 6.06
N LYS A 149 -11.29 -23.19 6.63
CA LYS A 149 -11.61 -21.87 7.16
C LYS A 149 -10.68 -20.83 6.58
N ASP A 150 -11.31 -19.84 5.99
CA ASP A 150 -10.67 -18.60 5.57
C ASP A 150 -10.10 -17.87 6.81
N ILE A 151 -8.83 -17.44 6.73
CA ILE A 151 -8.22 -16.61 7.77
C ILE A 151 -8.63 -15.17 7.51
N VAL A 152 -9.34 -14.55 8.44
CA VAL A 152 -9.88 -13.19 8.25
C VAL A 152 -9.19 -12.22 9.21
N LEU A 153 -8.72 -11.09 8.69
CA LEU A 153 -8.25 -9.97 9.52
C LEU A 153 -9.45 -9.14 10.03
N LYS A 154 -9.44 -8.77 11.31
CA LYS A 154 -10.49 -8.01 12.02
C LYS A 154 -10.76 -6.65 11.38
N ASP A 155 -12.00 -6.19 11.55
CA ASP A 155 -12.42 -4.81 11.27
C ASP A 155 -11.53 -3.76 11.98
N HIS A 156 -10.96 -4.09 13.15
CA HIS A 156 -10.09 -3.19 13.89
C HIS A 156 -8.82 -2.82 13.12
N PHE A 157 -8.23 -3.77 12.38
CA PHE A 157 -7.09 -3.51 11.50
C PHE A 157 -7.49 -2.48 10.43
N PHE A 158 -8.64 -2.65 9.79
CA PHE A 158 -9.15 -1.71 8.79
C PHE A 158 -9.55 -0.35 9.38
N ASN A 159 -10.07 -0.31 10.59
CA ASN A 159 -10.38 0.95 11.27
C ASN A 159 -9.10 1.73 11.62
N GLN A 160 -8.08 1.06 12.17
CA GLN A 160 -6.76 1.69 12.40
C GLN A 160 -6.15 2.19 11.08
N MET A 161 -6.32 1.45 9.97
CA MET A 161 -5.89 1.91 8.66
C MET A 161 -6.62 3.18 8.20
N ARG A 162 -7.94 3.27 8.39
CA ARG A 162 -8.73 4.46 8.05
C ARG A 162 -8.37 5.67 8.90
N GLU A 163 -8.22 5.49 10.20
CA GLU A 163 -7.85 6.56 11.13
C GLU A 163 -6.42 7.08 10.88
N SER A 164 -5.50 6.18 10.52
CA SER A 164 -4.13 6.53 10.15
C SER A 164 -4.01 7.09 8.73
N MET A 165 -5.12 7.17 7.97
CA MET A 165 -5.09 7.72 6.62
C MET A 165 -4.60 9.18 6.66
N PRO A 166 -3.62 9.52 5.80
CA PRO A 166 -3.19 10.91 5.65
C PRO A 166 -4.35 11.80 5.21
N SER A 167 -4.53 12.95 5.87
CA SER A 167 -5.61 13.89 5.56
C SER A 167 -5.57 14.30 4.09
N ILE A 168 -6.74 14.32 3.44
CA ILE A 168 -6.84 14.76 2.04
C ILE A 168 -6.32 16.20 1.86
N TRP A 169 -6.52 17.06 2.85
CA TRP A 169 -5.97 18.41 2.88
C TRP A 169 -4.44 18.43 2.89
N TRP A 170 -3.83 17.52 3.64
CA TRP A 170 -2.38 17.35 3.67
C TRP A 170 -1.83 16.88 2.32
N ILE A 171 -2.52 15.95 1.65
CA ILE A 171 -2.15 15.48 0.31
C ILE A 171 -2.27 16.64 -0.71
N HIS A 172 -3.34 17.42 -0.66
CA HIS A 172 -3.50 18.60 -1.51
C HIS A 172 -2.42 19.66 -1.25
N PHE A 173 -2.07 19.89 0.03
CA PHE A 173 -0.97 20.77 0.40
C PHE A 173 0.36 20.30 -0.22
N LEU A 174 0.71 19.02 -0.12
CA LEU A 174 1.93 18.46 -0.73
C LEU A 174 1.94 18.60 -2.26
N ARG A 175 0.79 18.40 -2.91
CA ARG A 175 0.63 18.61 -4.35
C ARG A 175 0.86 20.06 -4.74
N TRP A 176 0.24 20.99 -4.02
CA TRP A 176 0.42 22.42 -4.26
C TRP A 176 1.86 22.87 -4.02
N LEU A 177 2.47 22.43 -2.92
CA LEU A 177 3.86 22.71 -2.61
C LEU A 177 4.78 22.21 -3.72
N THR A 178 4.57 20.97 -4.18
CA THR A 178 5.34 20.38 -5.28
C THR A 178 5.12 21.15 -6.59
N ALA A 179 3.87 21.49 -6.93
CA ALA A 179 3.55 22.27 -8.12
C ALA A 179 4.20 23.65 -8.12
N ILE A 180 4.16 24.33 -6.98
CA ILE A 180 4.82 25.63 -6.77
C ILE A 180 6.33 25.47 -6.93
N LEU A 181 6.96 24.58 -6.16
CA LEU A 181 8.41 24.40 -6.19
C LEU A 181 8.90 24.08 -7.61
N PHE A 182 8.28 23.13 -8.29
CA PHE A 182 8.68 22.77 -9.66
C PHE A 182 8.36 23.86 -10.68
N ALA A 183 7.25 24.58 -10.55
CA ALA A 183 6.95 25.72 -11.42
C ALA A 183 8.05 26.77 -11.29
N PHE A 184 8.53 27.06 -10.07
CA PHE A 184 9.61 28.02 -9.84
C PHE A 184 10.99 27.49 -10.28
N TYR A 185 11.29 26.20 -10.09
CA TYR A 185 12.61 25.64 -10.36
C TYR A 185 12.83 25.26 -11.84
N MET A 186 11.80 24.78 -12.54
CA MET A 186 11.91 24.31 -13.93
C MET A 186 12.39 25.39 -14.91
N PRO A 187 11.88 26.64 -14.89
CA PRO A 187 12.35 27.69 -15.79
C PRO A 187 13.82 28.05 -15.57
N SER A 188 14.27 28.08 -14.32
CA SER A 188 15.69 28.31 -13.98
C SER A 188 16.58 27.14 -14.45
N PHE A 189 16.12 25.91 -14.29
CA PHE A 189 16.83 24.71 -14.77
C PHE A 189 16.91 24.65 -16.30
N PHE A 190 15.81 24.95 -17.01
CA PHE A 190 15.82 25.04 -18.47
C PHE A 190 16.71 26.19 -18.96
N MET A 191 16.67 27.38 -18.34
CA MET A 191 17.60 28.45 -18.65
C MET A 191 19.06 27.98 -18.51
N GLN A 192 19.41 27.30 -17.41
CA GLN A 192 20.75 26.76 -17.19
C GLN A 192 21.16 25.74 -18.27
N LEU A 193 20.28 24.78 -18.61
CA LEU A 193 20.53 23.79 -19.66
C LEU A 193 20.79 24.43 -21.03
N PHE A 194 19.98 25.41 -21.42
CA PHE A 194 20.15 26.10 -22.71
C PHE A 194 21.34 27.08 -22.70
N THR A 195 21.70 27.67 -21.56
CA THR A 195 22.94 28.46 -21.47
C THR A 195 24.20 27.59 -21.50
N LEU A 196 24.16 26.37 -20.93
CA LEU A 196 25.29 25.44 -20.99
C LEU A 196 25.53 24.93 -22.42
N GLN A 197 24.47 24.71 -23.20
CA GLN A 197 24.59 24.31 -24.61
C GLN A 197 25.11 25.43 -25.52
N ASN A 198 25.09 26.69 -25.07
CA ASN A 198 25.51 27.86 -25.85
C ASN A 198 26.87 28.42 -25.40
N MET A 199 27.63 27.73 -24.53
CA MET A 199 29.01 28.11 -24.25
C MET A 199 29.90 27.64 -25.41
N PRO A 200 30.69 28.52 -26.05
CA PRO A 200 31.67 28.08 -27.04
C PRO A 200 32.69 27.16 -26.36
N ALA A 201 33.06 26.09 -27.06
CA ALA A 201 34.07 25.11 -26.64
C ALA A 201 35.45 25.76 -26.42
#